data_AF-A0A2N5ZH42-F1
#
_entry.id   AF-A0A2N5ZH42-F1
#
_cell.length_a   1.000
_cell.length_b   1.000
_cell.length_c   1.000
_cell.angle_alpha   90.00
_cell.angle_beta   90.00
_cell.angle_gamma   90.00
#
_symmetry.space_group_name_H-M   'P 1'
#
loop_
_entity.id
_entity.type
_entity.pdbx_description
1 polymer ?
#
loop_
_entity_poly.entity_id
_entity_poly.type
_entity_poly.pdbx_seq_one_letter_code
_entity_poly.pdbx_strand_id
1 'polypeptide(L)'
;WFIDTFLLSCRVFKKTFEHFMINDLVLKAEKAGIKNIIGEFIDSGRNAYVKDLYSNLGFKKDKNIWKLSVKDWKPISTFVS
;
A
#
# COMPACT_ATOMS: atom_id res chain seq x y z
N TRP A 1 0.21 12.22 -1.59
CA TRP A 1 -0.14 11.89 -0.19
C TRP A 1 0.94 10.98 0.35
N PHE A 2 1.49 11.29 1.52
CA PHE A 2 2.45 10.43 2.23
C PHE A 2 1.74 9.52 3.25
N ILE A 3 2.08 8.24 3.24
CA ILE A 3 1.69 7.27 4.27
C ILE A 3 2.68 7.41 5.41
N ASP A 4 2.24 8.04 6.49
CA ASP A 4 3.05 8.17 7.70
C ASP A 4 3.18 6.82 8.44
N THR A 5 2.06 6.14 8.63
CA THR A 5 2.02 4.86 9.35
C THR A 5 1.10 3.87 8.64
N PHE A 6 1.58 2.65 8.39
CA PHE A 6 0.80 1.53 7.83
C PHE A 6 0.78 0.37 8.82
N LEU A 7 -0.32 0.18 9.54
CA LEU A 7 -0.47 -0.90 10.52
C LEU A 7 -1.34 -2.03 9.95
N LEU A 8 -0.79 -3.24 9.94
CA LEU A 8 -1.49 -4.47 9.60
C LEU A 8 -1.39 -5.44 10.76
N SER A 9 -2.51 -6.05 11.15
CA SER A 9 -2.50 -7.15 12.10
C SER A 9 -2.00 -8.43 11.42
N CYS A 10 -1.09 -9.16 12.07
CA CYS A 10 -0.54 -10.42 11.56
C CYS A 10 -1.60 -11.51 11.35
N ARG A 11 -2.80 -11.37 11.94
CA ARG A 11 -3.92 -12.33 11.78
C ARG A 11 -4.70 -12.15 10.46
N VAL A 12 -4.57 -10.99 9.82
CA VAL A 12 -5.24 -10.65 8.55
C VAL A 12 -4.26 -10.51 7.37
N PHE A 13 -2.97 -10.52 7.66
CA PHE A 13 -1.89 -10.47 6.67
C PHE A 13 -1.92 -11.70 5.74
N LYS A 14 -1.77 -11.51 4.42
CA LYS A 14 -1.93 -12.51 3.35
C LYS A 14 -3.35 -13.03 3.11
N LYS A 15 -4.38 -12.39 3.68
CA LYS A 15 -5.79 -12.76 3.49
C LYS A 15 -6.56 -11.69 2.74
N THR A 16 -5.95 -11.08 1.73
CA THR A 16 -6.54 -10.03 0.86
C THR A 16 -6.87 -8.69 1.53
N PHE A 17 -6.59 -8.53 2.83
CA PHE A 17 -6.93 -7.31 3.56
C PHE A 17 -6.04 -6.12 3.17
N GLU A 18 -4.76 -6.37 2.92
CA GLU A 18 -3.83 -5.37 2.40
C GLU A 18 -4.29 -4.78 1.05
N HIS A 19 -4.88 -5.62 0.19
CA HIS A 19 -5.45 -5.20 -1.08
C HIS A 19 -6.71 -4.34 -0.88
N PHE A 20 -7.53 -4.66 0.12
CA PHE A 20 -8.72 -3.87 0.46
C PHE A 20 -8.32 -2.48 0.96
N MET A 21 -7.36 -2.41 1.89
CA MET A 21 -6.85 -1.15 2.42
C MET A 21 -6.28 -0.26 1.33
N ILE A 22 -5.49 -0.82 0.40
CA ILE A 22 -4.90 -0.01 -0.67
C ILE A 22 -5.95 0.45 -1.68
N ASN A 23 -6.95 -0.38 -2.01
CA ASN A 23 -8.06 0.02 -2.88
C ASN A 23 -8.79 1.24 -2.30
N ASP A 24 -9.15 1.19 -1.02
CA ASP A 24 -9.82 2.31 -0.33
C ASP A 24 -8.92 3.56 -0.26
N LEU A 25 -7.62 3.38 0.02
CA LEU A 25 -6.66 4.49 0.04
C LEU A 25 -6.56 5.16 -1.34
N VAL A 26 -6.47 4.38 -2.42
CA VAL A 26 -6.41 4.92 -3.78
C VAL A 26 -7.70 5.65 -4.14
N LEU A 27 -8.87 5.09 -3.82
CA LEU A 27 -10.15 5.74 -4.06
C LEU A 27 -10.26 7.09 -3.31
N LYS A 28 -9.79 7.16 -2.07
CA LYS A 28 -9.72 8.42 -1.31
C LYS A 28 -8.76 9.42 -1.94
N ALA A 29 -7.59 8.96 -2.36
CA ALA A 29 -6.60 9.80 -3.03
C ALA A 29 -7.14 10.35 -4.36
N GLU A 30 -7.82 9.53 -5.15
CA GLU A 30 -8.47 9.90 -6.41
C GLU A 30 -9.55 10.97 -6.18
N LYS A 31 -10.45 10.75 -5.22
CA LYS A 31 -11.49 11.74 -4.84
C LYS A 31 -10.90 13.08 -4.39
N ALA A 32 -9.71 13.05 -3.79
CA ALA A 32 -8.98 14.24 -3.37
C ALA A 32 -8.11 14.88 -4.49
N GLY A 33 -8.14 14.35 -5.72
CA GLY A 33 -7.32 14.85 -6.84
C GLY A 33 -5.82 14.56 -6.71
N ILE A 34 -5.44 13.63 -5.83
CA ILE A 34 -4.04 13.27 -5.57
C ILE A 34 -3.54 12.30 -6.64
N LYS A 35 -2.40 12.63 -7.26
CA LYS A 35 -1.81 11.82 -8.33
C LYS A 35 -0.99 10.63 -7.83
N ASN A 36 -0.35 10.79 -6.67
CA ASN A 36 0.61 9.81 -6.15
C ASN A 36 0.46 9.59 -4.66
N ILE A 37 0.54 8.32 -4.26
CA ILE A 37 0.70 7.88 -2.88
C ILE A 37 2.16 7.49 -2.69
N ILE A 38 2.77 7.98 -1.62
CA ILE A 38 4.18 7.76 -1.31
C ILE A 38 4.26 7.11 0.06
N GLY A 39 5.13 6.13 0.23
CA GLY A 39 5.43 5.52 1.51
C GLY A 39 6.92 5.22 1.65
N GLU A 40 7.36 5.00 2.88
CA GLU A 40 8.70 4.55 3.20
C GLU A 40 8.64 3.16 3.85
N PHE A 41 9.66 2.35 3.57
CA PHE A 41 9.87 1.09 4.27
C PHE A 41 11.07 1.22 5.19
N ILE A 42 10.85 1.14 6.50
CA ILE A 42 11.90 1.19 7.51
C ILE A 42 12.22 -0.24 7.94
N ASP A 43 13.42 -0.70 7.59
CA ASP A 43 13.92 -1.99 8.04
C ASP A 43 14.37 -1.90 9.50
N SER A 44 13.54 -2.42 10.40
CA SER A 44 13.83 -2.50 11.84
C SER A 44 14.22 -3.91 12.29
N GLY A 45 14.49 -4.84 11.36
CA GLY A 45 14.80 -6.25 11.65
C GLY A 45 13.60 -7.10 12.11
N ARG A 46 12.48 -6.49 12.52
CA ARG A 46 11.24 -7.18 12.93
C ARG A 46 10.22 -7.34 11.79
N ASN A 47 10.49 -6.71 10.65
CA ASN A 47 9.52 -6.44 9.59
C ASN A 47 9.81 -7.20 8.29
N ALA A 48 10.55 -8.31 8.34
CA ALA A 48 10.96 -9.07 7.16
C ALA A 48 9.79 -9.42 6.22
N TYR A 49 8.60 -9.68 6.78
CA TYR A 49 7.40 -10.04 6.02
C TYR A 49 6.77 -8.89 5.22
N VAL A 50 6.99 -7.64 5.60
CA VAL A 50 6.44 -6.45 4.92
C VAL A 50 7.43 -5.78 3.97
N LYS A 51 8.65 -6.33 3.85
CA LYS A 51 9.68 -5.85 2.92
C LYS A 51 9.18 -5.81 1.47
N ASP A 52 8.39 -6.80 1.09
CA ASP A 52 7.82 -6.90 -0.25
C ASP A 52 6.39 -6.33 -0.34
N LEU A 53 5.82 -5.83 0.77
CA LEU A 53 4.44 -5.35 0.81
C LEU A 53 4.19 -4.27 -0.25
N TYR A 54 5.01 -3.21 -0.26
CA TYR A 54 4.84 -2.12 -1.23
C TYR A 54 4.94 -2.64 -2.67
N SER A 55 5.91 -3.51 -2.96
CA SER A 55 6.06 -4.12 -4.29
C SER A 55 4.84 -4.96 -4.67
N ASN A 56 4.32 -5.77 -3.74
CA ASN A 56 3.14 -6.61 -3.94
C ASN A 56 1.87 -5.76 -4.15
N LEU A 57 1.80 -4.59 -3.53
CA LEU A 57 0.74 -3.60 -3.73
C LEU A 57 0.96 -2.70 -4.95
N GLY A 58 1.89 -3.04 -5.85
CA GLY A 58 2.12 -2.31 -7.10
C GLY A 58 2.86 -0.97 -6.96
N PHE A 59 3.39 -0.64 -5.78
CA PHE A 59 4.27 0.52 -5.64
C PHE A 59 5.59 0.26 -6.36
N LYS A 60 6.10 1.31 -7.00
CA LYS A 60 7.44 1.29 -7.61
C LYS A 60 8.41 1.94 -6.65
N LYS A 61 9.54 1.28 -6.42
CA LYS A 61 10.63 1.82 -5.62
C LYS A 61 11.33 2.94 -6.41
N ASP A 62 11.47 4.10 -5.78
CA ASP A 62 12.25 5.24 -6.27
C ASP A 62 13.22 5.67 -5.17
N LYS A 63 14.49 5.27 -5.29
CA LYS A 63 15.52 5.48 -4.26
C LYS A 63 15.10 4.88 -2.90
N ASN A 64 14.79 5.74 -1.93
CA ASN A 64 14.40 5.37 -0.57
C ASN A 64 12.88 5.38 -0.35
N ILE A 65 12.10 5.81 -1.34
CA ILE A 65 10.65 5.90 -1.24
C ILE A 65 9.97 4.88 -2.16
N TRP A 66 8.74 4.55 -1.82
CA TRP A 66 7.83 3.75 -2.62
C TRP A 66 6.73 4.65 -3.15
N LYS A 67 6.44 4.57 -4.45
CA LYS A 67 5.47 5.44 -5.10
C LYS A 67 4.44 4.63 -5.88
N LEU A 68 3.17 4.93 -5.62
CA LEU A 68 2.03 4.40 -6.35
C LEU A 68 1.34 5.53 -7.13
N SER A 69 1.16 5.33 -8.43
CA SER A 69 0.39 6.22 -9.29
C SER A 69 -1.09 5.88 -9.17
N VAL A 70 -1.89 6.86 -8.73
CA VAL A 70 -3.35 6.67 -8.56
C VAL A 70 -4.01 6.38 -9.91
N LYS A 71 -3.55 7.04 -10.99
CA LYS A 71 -4.11 6.87 -12.34
C LYS A 71 -3.88 5.46 -12.91
N ASP A 72 -2.78 4.83 -12.54
CA ASP A 72 -2.40 3.52 -13.06
C ASP A 72 -2.93 2.37 -12.20
N TRP A 73 -3.65 2.69 -11.12
CA TRP A 73 -4.18 1.69 -10.20
C TRP A 73 -5.35 0.93 -10.83
N LYS A 74 -5.31 -0.39 -10.70
CA LYS A 74 -6.44 -1.27 -11.00
C LYS A 74 -6.86 -1.95 -9.70
N PRO A 75 -8.11 -1.74 -9.25
CA PRO A 75 -8.58 -2.36 -8.03
C PRO A 75 -8.39 -3.88 -8.06
N ILE A 76 -7.77 -4.41 -7.02
CA ILE A 76 -7.58 -5.85 -6.86
C ILE A 76 -8.86 -6.42 -6.25
N SER A 77 -9.36 -7.53 -6.79
CA SER A 77 -10.53 -8.20 -6.21
C SER A 77 -10.24 -8.66 -4.77
N THR A 78 -11.12 -8.28 -3.85
CA THR A 78 -10.99 -8.59 -2.41
C THR A 78 -12.28 -9.22 -1.92
N PHE A 79 -12.19 -10.36 -1.25
CA PHE A 79 -13.32 -11.07 -0.65
C PHE A 79 -13.43 -10.78 0.84
N VAL A 80 -13.52 -9.50 1.19
CA VAL A 80 -13.75 -9.08 2.58
C VAL A 80 -15.26 -8.93 2.74
N SER A 81 -15.88 -9.86 3.49
CA SER A 81 -17.32 -9.87 3.81
C SER A 81 -17.65 -9.02 5.03
#